data_AF-A0A9D6EH49-F1
#
_entry.id   AF-A0A9D6EH49-F1
#
_cell.length_a   1.000
_cell.length_b   1.000
_cell.length_c   1.000
_cell.angle_alpha   90.00
_cell.angle_beta   90.00
_cell.angle_gamma   90.00
#
_symmetry.space_group_name_H-M   'P 1'
#
loop_
_entity.id
_entity.type
_entity.pdbx_description
1 polymer ?
#
loop_
_entity_poly.entity_id
_entity_poly.type
_entity_poly.pdbx_seq_one_letter_code
_entity_poly.pdbx_strand_id
1 'polypeptide(L)'
;MRLSGEVCREVRALIASRLGLDFPESRQADLERGLLRALRASSIPAPEAYLTWLAALPDESPEWRRLAGHLTVGETYFFRDRALFEALEGEVLPSLIQVRRSEGVPRLRLWSAGCATGEEPYSLAILLDRLLPDRTDWAVTILATDINPVALEAARRAIYREWSFRETPQWVRDRYFHRRGAETFEVDPGIRRMITVVPLNLAEDGYPSVVTNTTAMDLILCRNVLMYFTREAQRATVARLQRALVSGGWLAVSPAEASAELFRPLAPVSFPGAILYRTDHAYVVPPLPSWQADTGLPDSPAPLLSVPISSDLVTPPSPVTSSLEEQAEALPHTGTDLPRARALADQGKLEEARELCEAALARDRLDPETHLLLAAICQERGEIPAALEALRRAIYLAPDSAPAHFLLGSLLLRQGQQRRGRRSLETVVHLLSGVPRDEVLPGGDGLTASRLLETARAYLELRG
;
A
#
# COMPACT_ATOMS: atom_id res chain seq x y z
N MET A 1 15.00 3.81 34.13
CA MET A 1 15.28 2.36 34.05
C MET A 1 16.59 2.24 33.30
N ARG A 2 17.58 1.54 33.85
CA ARG A 2 18.79 1.13 33.13
C ARG A 2 18.75 -0.38 33.06
N LEU A 3 18.84 -0.94 31.86
CA LEU A 3 18.82 -2.38 31.67
C LEU A 3 20.23 -2.95 31.82
N SER A 4 20.35 -4.18 32.32
CA SER A 4 21.61 -4.92 32.26
C SER A 4 21.97 -5.22 30.79
N GLY A 5 23.25 -5.48 30.50
CA GLY A 5 23.70 -5.73 29.14
C GLY A 5 23.01 -6.94 28.49
N GLU A 6 22.76 -8.00 29.26
CA GLU A 6 22.06 -9.21 28.79
C GLU A 6 20.59 -8.93 28.47
N VAL A 7 19.86 -8.35 29.41
CA VAL A 7 18.44 -7.98 29.24
C VAL A 7 18.27 -7.00 28.08
N CYS A 8 19.20 -6.05 27.90
CA CYS A 8 19.15 -5.12 26.78
C CYS A 8 19.27 -5.84 25.42
N ARG A 9 20.11 -6.88 25.32
CA ARG A 9 20.24 -7.67 24.08
C ARG A 9 18.97 -8.46 23.78
N GLU A 10 18.40 -9.12 24.77
CA GLU A 10 17.16 -9.91 24.62
C GLU A 10 16.00 -9.02 24.16
N VAL A 11 15.85 -7.85 24.78
CA VAL A 11 14.77 -6.91 24.43
C VAL A 11 14.93 -6.34 23.03
N ARG A 12 16.17 -6.04 22.61
CA ARG A 12 16.44 -5.61 21.22
C ARG A 12 16.07 -6.71 20.22
N ALA A 13 16.47 -7.95 20.49
CA ALA A 13 16.12 -9.08 19.63
C ALA A 13 14.59 -9.27 19.53
N LEU A 14 13.89 -9.14 20.66
CA LEU A 14 12.44 -9.26 20.71
C LEU A 14 11.74 -8.12 19.95
N ILE A 15 12.18 -6.87 20.14
CA ILE A 15 11.63 -5.71 19.41
C ILE A 15 11.92 -5.80 17.91
N ALA A 16 13.12 -6.25 17.53
CA ALA A 16 13.48 -6.49 16.15
C ALA A 16 12.58 -7.56 15.51
N SER A 17 12.34 -8.67 16.22
CA SER A 17 11.50 -9.77 15.73
C SER A 17 10.03 -9.37 15.60
N ARG A 18 9.47 -8.63 16.57
CA ARG A 18 8.03 -8.34 16.60
C ARG A 18 7.64 -7.05 15.86
N LEU A 19 8.48 -6.01 15.94
CA LEU A 19 8.18 -4.69 15.39
C LEU A 19 9.07 -4.33 14.19
N GLY A 20 10.07 -5.16 13.86
CA GLY A 20 11.07 -4.86 12.84
C GLY A 20 12.06 -3.76 13.21
N LEU A 21 11.91 -3.12 14.38
CA LEU A 21 12.66 -1.93 14.76
C LEU A 21 14.09 -2.27 15.19
N ASP A 22 15.04 -1.50 14.68
CA ASP A 22 16.43 -1.51 15.13
C ASP A 22 16.68 -0.43 16.17
N PHE A 23 17.32 -0.85 17.26
CA PHE A 23 17.86 0.04 18.28
C PHE A 23 19.34 -0.30 18.40
N PRO A 24 20.23 0.44 17.71
CA PRO A 24 21.68 0.33 17.90
C PRO A 24 22.10 0.91 19.26
N GLU A 25 23.33 0.65 19.72
CA GLU A 25 23.83 1.14 21.02
C GLU A 25 23.67 2.65 21.20
N SER A 26 23.88 3.41 20.13
CA SER A 26 23.68 4.87 20.10
C SER A 26 22.24 5.30 20.44
N ARG A 27 21.25 4.43 20.24
CA ARG A 27 19.83 4.67 20.55
C ARG A 27 19.34 3.94 21.80
N GLN A 28 20.24 3.44 22.65
CA GLN A 28 19.85 2.77 23.90
C GLN A 28 18.97 3.65 24.79
N ALA A 29 19.28 4.94 24.89
CA ALA A 29 18.52 5.86 25.72
C ALA A 29 17.07 6.05 25.22
N ASP A 30 16.85 5.99 23.89
CA ASP A 30 15.50 6.01 23.31
C ASP A 30 14.71 4.76 23.71
N LEU A 31 15.36 3.59 23.55
CA LEU A 31 14.78 2.30 23.91
C LEU A 31 14.35 2.26 25.37
N GLU A 32 15.27 2.60 26.29
CA GLU A 32 15.01 2.59 27.73
C GLU A 32 13.89 3.57 28.12
N ARG A 33 13.83 4.76 27.47
CA ARG A 33 12.75 5.73 27.68
C ARG A 33 11.41 5.20 27.19
N GLY A 34 11.35 4.61 26.00
CA GLY A 34 10.13 4.05 25.42
C GLY A 34 9.59 2.90 26.26
N LEU A 35 10.46 1.96 26.65
CA LEU A 35 10.10 0.86 27.55
C LEU A 35 9.62 1.36 28.91
N LEU A 36 10.27 2.36 29.50
CA LEU A 36 9.84 2.94 30.77
C LEU A 36 8.46 3.59 30.67
N ARG A 37 8.15 4.26 29.54
CA ARG A 37 6.82 4.82 29.29
C ARG A 37 5.77 3.71 29.17
N ALA A 38 6.08 2.64 28.45
CA ALA A 38 5.21 1.49 28.30
C ALA A 38 4.96 0.79 29.65
N LEU A 39 6.01 0.56 30.44
CA LEU A 39 5.94 -0.01 31.79
C LEU A 39 5.03 0.82 32.70
N ARG A 40 5.19 2.15 32.71
CA ARG A 40 4.33 3.06 33.51
C ARG A 40 2.87 3.05 33.10
N ALA A 41 2.58 2.72 31.85
CA ALA A 41 1.22 2.56 31.34
C ALA A 41 0.65 1.15 31.60
N SER A 42 1.46 0.24 32.17
CA SER A 42 1.08 -1.11 32.56
C SER A 42 0.86 -1.22 34.07
N SER A 43 0.21 -2.29 34.52
CA SER A 43 0.04 -2.59 35.95
C SER A 43 1.21 -3.40 36.54
N ILE A 44 2.32 -3.57 35.81
CA ILE A 44 3.42 -4.44 36.19
C ILE A 44 4.47 -3.65 36.98
N PRO A 45 4.90 -4.12 38.17
CA PRO A 45 5.67 -3.31 39.10
C PRO A 45 7.17 -3.19 38.79
N ALA A 46 7.73 -4.04 37.91
CA ALA A 46 9.16 -4.09 37.66
C ALA A 46 9.51 -4.23 36.16
N PRO A 47 10.62 -3.62 35.70
CA PRO A 47 11.15 -3.78 34.35
C PRO A 47 11.29 -5.23 33.89
N GLU A 48 11.97 -6.07 34.68
CA GLU A 48 12.28 -7.44 34.32
C GLU A 48 10.99 -8.27 34.20
N ALA A 49 10.07 -8.11 35.15
CA ALA A 49 8.76 -8.73 35.10
C ALA A 49 7.95 -8.29 33.87
N TYR A 50 8.04 -7.01 33.48
CA TYR A 50 7.38 -6.50 32.28
C TYR A 50 7.97 -7.11 31.01
N LEU A 51 9.29 -7.27 30.94
CA LEU A 51 9.96 -7.85 29.78
C LEU A 51 9.69 -9.35 29.65
N THR A 52 9.72 -10.10 30.76
CA THR A 52 9.33 -11.52 30.77
C THR A 52 7.87 -11.69 30.35
N TRP A 53 6.98 -10.86 30.88
CA TRP A 53 5.57 -10.88 30.49
C TRP A 53 5.40 -10.53 29.01
N LEU A 54 6.04 -9.47 28.53
CA LEU A 54 6.00 -9.03 27.14
C LEU A 54 6.51 -10.11 26.18
N ALA A 55 7.58 -10.83 26.54
CA ALA A 55 8.12 -11.93 25.75
C ALA A 55 7.17 -13.13 25.64
N ALA A 56 6.31 -13.34 26.65
CA ALA A 56 5.30 -14.40 26.65
C ALA A 56 4.01 -14.02 25.90
N LEU A 57 3.87 -12.75 25.47
CA LEU A 57 2.70 -12.32 24.73
C LEU A 57 2.76 -12.77 23.26
N PRO A 58 1.62 -13.15 22.67
CA PRO A 58 1.51 -13.33 21.22
C PRO A 58 1.90 -12.05 20.47
N ASP A 59 2.41 -12.18 19.27
CA ASP A 59 2.86 -11.09 18.38
C ASP A 59 1.78 -10.02 18.21
N GLU A 60 0.53 -10.45 18.13
CA GLU A 60 -0.60 -9.60 17.84
C GLU A 60 -1.22 -8.97 19.10
N SER A 61 -0.54 -9.10 20.26
CA SER A 61 -1.02 -8.51 21.50
C SER A 61 -1.15 -6.99 21.38
N PRO A 62 -2.26 -6.38 21.82
CA PRO A 62 -2.44 -4.92 21.84
C PRO A 62 -1.29 -4.16 22.54
N GLU A 63 -0.61 -4.82 23.46
CA GLU A 63 0.56 -4.37 24.19
C GLU A 63 1.75 -4.08 23.26
N TRP A 64 1.98 -4.89 22.23
CA TRP A 64 3.03 -4.65 21.23
C TRP A 64 2.80 -3.35 20.48
N ARG A 65 1.54 -3.06 20.12
CA ARG A 65 1.15 -1.79 19.48
C ARG A 65 1.25 -0.59 20.43
N ARG A 66 0.88 -0.78 21.70
CA ARG A 66 1.07 0.25 22.74
C ARG A 66 2.55 0.58 22.91
N LEU A 67 3.40 -0.45 22.93
CA LEU A 67 4.85 -0.29 23.01
C LEU A 67 5.38 0.41 21.75
N ALA A 68 4.94 0.02 20.55
CA ALA A 68 5.29 0.69 19.31
C ALA A 68 4.97 2.19 19.37
N GLY A 69 3.84 2.58 19.98
CA GLY A 69 3.48 3.98 20.20
C GLY A 69 4.47 4.79 21.05
N HIS A 70 5.31 4.14 21.85
CA HIS A 70 6.36 4.76 22.65
C HIS A 70 7.76 4.65 22.04
N LEU A 71 7.96 3.74 21.08
CA LEU A 71 9.24 3.45 20.42
C LEU A 71 9.39 4.12 19.05
N THR A 72 8.27 4.45 18.40
CA THR A 72 8.25 5.09 17.08
C THR A 72 8.47 6.60 17.16
N VAL A 73 9.09 7.16 16.13
CA VAL A 73 9.25 8.60 15.93
C VAL A 73 8.22 9.05 14.90
N GLY A 74 7.27 9.90 15.30
CA GLY A 74 6.16 10.33 14.47
C GLY A 74 6.27 11.76 13.95
N GLU A 75 7.48 12.27 13.71
CA GLU A 75 7.63 13.62 13.15
C GLU A 75 7.14 13.63 11.70
N THR A 76 6.16 14.49 11.40
CA THR A 76 5.63 14.70 10.05
C THR A 76 5.04 16.11 9.92
N TYR A 77 4.77 16.53 8.69
CA TYR A 77 4.13 17.80 8.33
C TYR A 77 3.64 17.79 6.89
N PHE A 78 2.74 18.71 6.58
CA PHE A 78 2.13 18.82 5.26
C PHE A 78 3.19 19.21 4.22
N PHE A 79 3.19 18.49 3.09
CA PHE A 79 4.14 18.67 1.98
C PHE A 79 5.63 18.50 2.39
N ARG A 80 5.91 17.61 3.35
CA ARG A 80 7.28 17.27 3.77
C ARG A 80 8.16 16.76 2.63
N ASP A 81 9.39 17.26 2.57
CA ASP A 81 10.33 17.12 1.45
C ASP A 81 9.71 17.65 0.14
N ARG A 82 9.67 18.98 0.03
CA ARG A 82 9.08 19.71 -1.10
C ARG A 82 9.42 19.13 -2.48
N ALA A 83 10.68 18.74 -2.70
CA ALA A 83 11.15 18.16 -3.97
C ALA A 83 10.37 16.90 -4.39
N LEU A 84 9.94 16.06 -3.43
CA LEU A 84 9.09 14.91 -3.73
C LEU A 84 7.74 15.36 -4.26
N PHE A 85 7.07 16.29 -3.57
CA PHE A 85 5.75 16.75 -3.97
C PHE A 85 5.77 17.52 -5.30
N GLU A 86 6.88 18.23 -5.60
CA GLU A 86 7.10 18.82 -6.92
C GLU A 86 7.25 17.76 -8.02
N ALA A 87 7.97 16.66 -7.76
CA ALA A 87 8.06 15.53 -8.70
C ALA A 87 6.71 14.81 -8.88
N LEU A 88 5.97 14.62 -7.79
CA LEU A 88 4.63 14.03 -7.82
C LEU A 88 3.65 14.89 -8.63
N GLU A 89 3.66 16.21 -8.41
CA GLU A 89 2.78 17.16 -9.10
C GLU A 89 3.14 17.33 -10.57
N GLY A 90 4.43 17.43 -10.88
CA GLY A 90 4.91 17.78 -12.21
C GLY A 90 4.95 16.62 -13.22
N GLU A 91 5.17 15.39 -12.76
CA GLU A 91 5.43 14.26 -13.66
C GLU A 91 4.73 12.97 -13.27
N VAL A 92 4.89 12.50 -12.03
CA VAL A 92 4.48 11.15 -11.64
C VAL A 92 2.96 10.98 -11.64
N LEU A 93 2.23 11.82 -10.89
CA LEU A 93 0.77 11.73 -10.84
C LEU A 93 0.11 12.07 -12.18
N PRO A 94 0.52 13.12 -12.92
CA PRO A 94 0.01 13.36 -14.27
C PRO A 94 0.18 12.16 -15.21
N SER A 95 1.33 11.50 -15.18
CA SER A 95 1.60 10.32 -16.02
C SER A 95 0.71 9.14 -15.64
N LEU A 96 0.57 8.86 -14.34
CA LEU A 96 -0.33 7.81 -13.84
C LEU A 96 -1.79 8.09 -14.22
N ILE A 97 -2.25 9.32 -14.04
CA ILE A 97 -3.59 9.76 -14.43
C ILE A 97 -3.78 9.53 -15.94
N GLN A 98 -2.83 9.93 -16.78
CA GLN A 98 -2.96 9.78 -18.23
C GLN A 98 -3.07 8.30 -18.65
N VAL A 99 -2.27 7.42 -18.06
CA VAL A 99 -2.34 5.97 -18.33
C VAL A 99 -3.71 5.42 -17.92
N ARG A 100 -4.15 5.71 -16.69
CA ARG A 100 -5.41 5.18 -16.15
C ARG A 100 -6.66 5.75 -16.81
N ARG A 101 -6.61 6.96 -17.38
CA ARG A 101 -7.72 7.55 -18.18
C ARG A 101 -8.12 6.69 -19.37
N SER A 102 -7.21 5.89 -19.91
CA SER A 102 -7.48 5.03 -21.05
C SER A 102 -8.25 3.75 -20.68
N GLU A 103 -8.41 3.47 -19.38
CA GLU A 103 -9.19 2.34 -18.87
C GLU A 103 -10.70 2.68 -18.83
N GLY A 104 -11.55 1.65 -18.89
CA GLY A 104 -13.02 1.85 -18.92
C GLY A 104 -13.56 2.62 -17.72
N VAL A 105 -13.16 2.24 -16.51
CA VAL A 105 -13.38 3.02 -15.28
C VAL A 105 -12.00 3.38 -14.72
N PRO A 106 -11.59 4.66 -14.81
CA PRO A 106 -10.25 5.04 -14.44
C PRO A 106 -10.10 4.95 -12.91
N ARG A 107 -9.06 4.24 -12.47
CA ARG A 107 -8.77 4.00 -11.05
C ARG A 107 -7.41 4.54 -10.67
N LEU A 108 -7.27 4.97 -9.41
CA LEU A 108 -5.99 5.40 -8.87
C LEU A 108 -5.86 4.97 -7.40
N ARG A 109 -4.87 4.14 -7.09
CA ARG A 109 -4.64 3.53 -5.78
C ARG A 109 -3.31 4.00 -5.22
N LEU A 110 -3.36 4.76 -4.13
CA LEU A 110 -2.21 5.33 -3.45
C LEU A 110 -2.12 4.79 -2.04
N TRP A 111 -0.90 4.62 -1.53
CA TRP A 111 -0.66 4.17 -0.18
C TRP A 111 0.45 4.98 0.50
N SER A 112 0.13 5.65 1.61
CA SER A 112 1.10 6.18 2.57
C SER A 112 1.36 5.14 3.65
N ALA A 113 2.51 4.48 3.58
CA ALA A 113 2.99 3.42 4.46
C ALA A 113 3.91 4.01 5.55
N GLY A 114 3.40 4.06 6.78
CA GLY A 114 3.99 4.81 7.89
C GLY A 114 3.52 6.26 7.90
N CYS A 115 2.20 6.47 7.89
CA CYS A 115 1.59 7.78 7.68
C CYS A 115 1.68 8.74 8.89
N ALA A 116 2.18 8.26 10.04
CA ALA A 116 2.23 8.98 11.30
C ALA A 116 0.88 9.64 11.63
N THR A 117 0.87 10.96 11.89
CA THR A 117 -0.34 11.72 12.25
C THR A 117 -1.19 12.15 11.04
N GLY A 118 -0.87 11.67 9.83
CA GLY A 118 -1.73 11.77 8.64
C GLY A 118 -1.41 12.92 7.68
N GLU A 119 -0.47 13.80 7.99
CA GLU A 119 -0.14 14.93 7.11
C GLU A 119 0.27 14.51 5.69
N GLU A 120 1.00 13.39 5.53
CA GLU A 120 1.42 12.87 4.22
C GLU A 120 0.23 12.43 3.33
N PRO A 121 -0.67 11.52 3.76
CA PRO A 121 -1.79 11.11 2.93
C PRO A 121 -2.78 12.26 2.65
N TYR A 122 -2.93 13.24 3.56
CA TYR A 122 -3.72 14.45 3.27
C TYR A 122 -3.04 15.36 2.24
N SER A 123 -1.71 15.47 2.26
CA SER A 123 -0.97 16.21 1.23
C SER A 123 -1.16 15.58 -0.16
N LEU A 124 -1.15 14.24 -0.25
CA LEU A 124 -1.50 13.50 -1.47
C LEU A 124 -2.94 13.76 -1.92
N ALA A 125 -3.91 13.71 -1.00
CA ALA A 125 -5.31 13.94 -1.31
C ALA A 125 -5.55 15.35 -1.87
N ILE A 126 -4.91 16.36 -1.28
CA ILE A 126 -4.95 17.75 -1.77
C ILE A 126 -4.33 17.86 -3.16
N LEU A 127 -3.21 17.18 -3.39
CA LEU A 127 -2.55 17.19 -4.69
C LEU A 127 -3.43 16.54 -5.77
N LEU A 128 -4.10 15.43 -5.46
CA LEU A 128 -5.07 14.81 -6.37
C LEU A 128 -6.29 15.69 -6.64
N ASP A 129 -6.83 16.40 -5.63
CA ASP A 129 -7.94 17.34 -5.86
C ASP A 129 -7.57 18.44 -6.87
N ARG A 130 -6.30 18.86 -6.91
CA ARG A 130 -5.78 19.81 -7.90
C ARG A 130 -5.61 19.21 -9.29
N LEU A 131 -5.04 18.01 -9.37
CA LEU A 131 -4.69 17.38 -10.65
C LEU A 131 -5.85 16.64 -11.32
N LEU A 132 -6.91 16.34 -10.56
CA LEU A 132 -8.04 15.53 -11.00
C LEU A 132 -9.38 16.22 -10.70
N PRO A 133 -9.75 17.29 -11.45
CA PRO A 133 -11.01 18.02 -11.22
C PRO A 133 -12.26 17.13 -11.38
N ASP A 134 -12.19 16.15 -12.29
CA ASP A 134 -13.22 15.15 -12.60
C ASP A 134 -13.13 13.89 -11.72
N ARG A 135 -12.49 13.97 -10.54
CA ARG A 135 -12.29 12.81 -9.64
C ARG A 135 -13.56 12.03 -9.27
N THR A 136 -14.75 12.62 -9.40
CA THR A 136 -16.02 11.92 -9.13
C THR A 136 -16.27 10.78 -10.10
N ASP A 137 -15.63 10.82 -11.27
CA ASP A 137 -15.72 9.80 -12.31
C ASP A 137 -14.64 8.72 -12.12
N TRP A 138 -13.83 8.84 -11.05
CA TRP A 138 -12.70 7.96 -10.76
C TRP A 138 -12.90 7.13 -9.50
N ALA A 139 -12.41 5.89 -9.56
CA ALA A 139 -12.22 5.07 -8.37
C ALA A 139 -10.88 5.41 -7.69
N VAL A 140 -10.84 6.50 -6.91
CA VAL A 140 -9.65 6.92 -6.16
C VAL A 140 -9.64 6.29 -4.76
N THR A 141 -8.52 5.68 -4.37
CA THR A 141 -8.29 5.18 -3.01
C THR A 141 -6.96 5.67 -2.48
N ILE A 142 -6.97 6.32 -1.31
CA ILE A 142 -5.74 6.63 -0.55
C ILE A 142 -5.77 5.81 0.74
N LEU A 143 -4.90 4.80 0.82
CA LEU A 143 -4.68 4.03 2.03
C LEU A 143 -3.60 4.71 2.87
N ALA A 144 -3.86 4.88 4.16
CA ALA A 144 -2.90 5.41 5.12
C ALA A 144 -2.72 4.40 6.25
N THR A 145 -1.50 3.92 6.44
CA THR A 145 -1.22 2.90 7.45
C THR A 145 -0.08 3.28 8.37
N ASP A 146 -0.17 2.88 9.62
CA ASP A 146 0.89 3.05 10.62
C ASP A 146 0.77 1.98 11.72
N ILE A 147 1.83 1.77 12.48
CA ILE A 147 1.83 0.86 13.64
C ILE A 147 1.40 1.59 14.92
N ASN A 148 1.56 2.92 14.96
CA ASN A 148 1.32 3.73 16.16
C ASN A 148 -0.18 4.08 16.31
N PRO A 149 -0.89 3.50 17.29
CA PRO A 149 -2.33 3.73 17.45
C PRO A 149 -2.69 5.18 17.79
N VAL A 150 -1.80 5.91 18.47
CA VAL A 150 -2.03 7.32 18.81
C VAL A 150 -1.93 8.20 17.56
N ALA A 151 -0.97 7.90 16.68
CA ALA A 151 -0.78 8.60 15.43
C ALA A 151 -1.96 8.36 14.47
N LEU A 152 -2.41 7.11 14.34
CA LEU A 152 -3.59 6.76 13.56
C LEU A 152 -4.86 7.48 14.02
N GLU A 153 -5.06 7.60 15.33
CA GLU A 153 -6.22 8.32 15.86
C GLU A 153 -6.14 9.83 15.54
N ALA A 154 -4.95 10.43 15.59
CA ALA A 154 -4.74 11.81 15.15
C ALA A 154 -5.03 11.96 13.64
N ALA A 155 -4.53 11.04 12.81
CA ALA A 155 -4.79 11.00 11.37
C ALA A 155 -6.28 10.90 11.05
N ARG A 156 -7.04 10.06 11.79
CA ARG A 156 -8.49 9.96 11.63
C ARG A 156 -9.23 11.21 12.04
N ARG A 157 -8.77 11.91 13.10
CA ARG A 157 -9.37 13.18 13.55
C ARG A 157 -9.14 14.29 12.54
N ALA A 158 -8.00 14.29 11.86
CA ALA A 158 -7.64 15.28 10.86
C ALA A 158 -7.60 16.72 11.41
N ILE A 159 -7.16 16.87 12.66
CA ILE A 159 -7.07 18.16 13.36
C ILE A 159 -5.60 18.45 13.68
N TYR A 160 -5.10 19.56 13.15
CA TYR A 160 -3.69 19.93 13.17
C TYR A 160 -3.46 21.29 13.80
N ARG A 161 -2.23 21.55 14.23
CA ARG A 161 -1.78 22.84 14.78
C ARG A 161 -0.84 23.53 13.79
N GLU A 162 -0.53 24.79 14.05
CA GLU A 162 0.34 25.61 13.19
C GLU A 162 1.66 24.92 12.81
N TRP A 163 2.26 24.16 13.73
CA TRP A 163 3.52 23.43 13.48
C TRP A 163 3.45 22.42 12.33
N SER A 164 2.28 21.81 12.07
CA SER A 164 2.09 20.89 10.94
C SER A 164 2.16 21.60 9.58
N PHE A 165 2.08 22.94 9.56
CA PHE A 165 2.06 23.77 8.34
C PHE A 165 3.38 24.52 8.07
N ARG A 166 4.45 24.22 8.81
CA ARG A 166 5.71 24.99 8.80
C ARG A 166 6.37 25.16 7.43
N GLU A 167 6.12 24.25 6.49
CA GLU A 167 6.60 24.32 5.10
C GLU A 167 5.45 24.30 4.08
N THR A 168 4.22 24.51 4.54
CA THR A 168 3.02 24.41 3.70
C THR A 168 2.69 25.76 3.07
N PRO A 169 2.45 25.81 1.75
CA PRO A 169 2.02 27.04 1.10
C PRO A 169 0.70 27.57 1.70
N GLN A 170 0.62 28.87 1.96
CA GLN A 170 -0.52 29.48 2.67
C GLN A 170 -1.86 29.20 1.98
N TRP A 171 -1.90 29.21 0.64
CA TRP A 171 -3.11 28.94 -0.14
C TRP A 171 -3.68 27.54 0.10
N VAL A 172 -2.84 26.54 0.42
CA VAL A 172 -3.28 25.19 0.77
C VAL A 172 -4.11 25.26 2.04
N ARG A 173 -3.57 25.93 3.07
CA ARG A 173 -4.23 26.08 4.36
C ARG A 173 -5.56 26.80 4.20
N ASP A 174 -5.56 27.92 3.47
CA ASP A 174 -6.74 28.76 3.31
C ASP A 174 -7.88 28.05 2.54
N ARG A 175 -7.56 27.10 1.65
CA ARG A 175 -8.54 26.37 0.83
C ARG A 175 -9.01 25.05 1.44
N TYR A 176 -8.12 24.29 2.07
CA TYR A 176 -8.37 22.90 2.45
C TYR A 176 -8.49 22.68 3.96
N PHE A 177 -8.43 23.75 4.76
CA PHE A 177 -8.50 23.65 6.21
C PHE A 177 -9.46 24.69 6.79
N HIS A 178 -10.28 24.23 7.73
CA HIS A 178 -11.23 25.06 8.46
C HIS A 178 -10.71 25.27 9.87
N ARG A 179 -10.61 26.53 10.31
CA ARG A 179 -10.21 26.85 11.68
C ARG A 179 -11.23 26.28 12.67
N ARG A 180 -10.77 25.45 13.60
CA ARG A 180 -11.56 24.86 14.68
C ARG A 180 -11.01 25.35 16.02
N GLY A 181 -11.67 26.34 16.61
CA GLY A 181 -11.20 26.98 17.85
C GLY A 181 -9.97 27.89 17.64
N ALA A 182 -9.24 28.15 18.73
CA ALA A 182 -8.19 29.17 18.75
C ALA A 182 -6.88 28.76 18.05
N GLU A 183 -6.50 27.48 18.10
CA GLU A 183 -5.14 27.03 17.70
C GLU A 183 -5.13 25.80 16.77
N THR A 184 -6.31 25.32 16.36
CA THR A 184 -6.40 24.09 15.57
C THR A 184 -7.14 24.30 14.25
N PHE A 185 -6.78 23.48 13.27
CA PHE A 185 -7.30 23.47 11.92
C PHE A 185 -7.77 22.06 11.57
N GLU A 186 -8.99 21.92 11.08
CA GLU A 186 -9.56 20.66 10.63
C GLU A 186 -9.50 20.57 9.10
N VAL A 187 -9.06 19.42 8.57
CA VAL A 187 -9.04 19.17 7.13
C VAL A 187 -10.46 19.21 6.56
N ASP A 188 -10.61 19.76 5.36
CA ASP A 188 -11.88 19.76 4.63
C ASP A 188 -12.50 18.34 4.55
N PRO A 189 -13.80 18.17 4.86
CA PRO A 189 -14.45 16.86 4.83
C PRO A 189 -14.39 16.15 3.48
N GLY A 190 -14.35 16.90 2.36
CA GLY A 190 -14.22 16.34 1.02
C GLY A 190 -12.88 15.65 0.80
N ILE A 191 -11.79 16.30 1.24
CA ILE A 191 -10.44 15.72 1.23
C ILE A 191 -10.36 14.55 2.22
N ARG A 192 -10.94 14.70 3.41
CA ARG A 192 -10.88 13.68 4.45
C ARG A 192 -11.51 12.36 4.05
N ARG A 193 -12.61 12.39 3.29
CA ARG A 193 -13.27 11.17 2.79
C ARG A 193 -12.45 10.38 1.78
N MET A 194 -11.40 10.96 1.19
CA MET A 194 -10.54 10.25 0.23
C MET A 194 -9.61 9.23 0.90
N ILE A 195 -9.44 9.32 2.22
CA ILE A 195 -8.39 8.60 2.95
C ILE A 195 -9.00 7.56 3.87
N THR A 196 -8.49 6.33 3.76
CA THR A 196 -8.79 5.24 4.69
C THR A 196 -7.60 5.00 5.61
N VAL A 197 -7.78 5.23 6.92
CA VAL A 197 -6.72 5.08 7.93
C VAL A 197 -6.86 3.77 8.69
N VAL A 198 -5.91 2.84 8.51
CA VAL A 198 -5.93 1.51 9.15
C VAL A 198 -4.58 1.17 9.80
N PRO A 199 -4.56 0.43 10.91
CA PRO A 199 -3.30 -0.01 11.51
C PRO A 199 -2.60 -1.02 10.59
N LEU A 200 -1.26 -0.98 10.52
CA LEU A 200 -0.43 -2.01 9.89
C LEU A 200 1.00 -1.94 10.44
N ASN A 201 1.51 -3.09 10.83
CA ASN A 201 2.94 -3.28 11.08
C ASN A 201 3.60 -3.72 9.77
N LEU A 202 4.48 -2.89 9.20
CA LEU A 202 5.17 -3.22 7.95
C LEU A 202 6.17 -4.39 8.12
N ALA A 203 6.57 -4.71 9.34
CA ALA A 203 7.45 -5.85 9.60
C ALA A 203 6.75 -7.21 9.45
N GLU A 204 5.42 -7.26 9.56
CA GLU A 204 4.63 -8.50 9.47
C GLU A 204 4.41 -8.98 8.03
N ASP A 205 4.08 -10.27 7.87
CA ASP A 205 3.89 -10.91 6.56
C ASP A 205 2.44 -10.93 6.06
N GLY A 206 1.50 -10.29 6.78
CA GLY A 206 0.06 -10.27 6.45
C GLY A 206 -0.35 -9.33 5.29
N TYR A 207 0.60 -8.89 4.46
CA TYR A 207 0.38 -8.02 3.30
C TYR A 207 1.44 -8.26 2.21
N PRO A 208 1.19 -7.91 0.93
CA PRO A 208 -0.06 -7.37 0.38
C PRO A 208 -1.20 -8.41 0.35
N SER A 209 -2.44 -7.94 0.44
CA SER A 209 -3.66 -8.75 0.35
C SER A 209 -4.81 -7.94 -0.25
N VAL A 210 -5.60 -8.56 -1.13
CA VAL A 210 -6.79 -7.94 -1.73
C VAL A 210 -7.85 -7.65 -0.68
N VAL A 211 -7.92 -8.48 0.38
CA VAL A 211 -8.84 -8.30 1.50
C VAL A 211 -8.50 -7.04 2.28
N THR A 212 -7.22 -6.80 2.58
CA THR A 212 -6.79 -5.59 3.29
C THR A 212 -6.59 -4.38 2.37
N ASN A 213 -6.86 -4.54 1.07
CA ASN A 213 -6.74 -3.49 0.05
C ASN A 213 -5.32 -2.91 -0.01
N THR A 214 -4.31 -3.78 0.10
CA THR A 214 -2.87 -3.47 0.06
C THR A 214 -2.18 -3.98 -1.22
N THR A 215 -2.96 -4.39 -2.23
CA THR A 215 -2.51 -4.86 -3.55
C THR A 215 -2.73 -3.81 -4.63
N ALA A 216 -2.11 -4.02 -5.79
CA ALA A 216 -2.33 -3.26 -7.02
C ALA A 216 -2.25 -1.72 -6.82
N MET A 217 -1.20 -1.24 -6.15
CA MET A 217 -0.94 0.17 -5.91
C MET A 217 -0.26 0.84 -7.10
N ASP A 218 -0.73 2.03 -7.47
CA ASP A 218 -0.09 2.90 -8.47
C ASP A 218 1.08 3.69 -7.88
N LEU A 219 0.93 4.11 -6.61
CA LEU A 219 1.94 4.86 -5.87
C LEU A 219 1.96 4.43 -4.41
N ILE A 220 3.15 4.08 -3.91
CA ILE A 220 3.42 3.87 -2.48
C ILE A 220 4.42 4.93 -2.02
N LEU A 221 4.10 5.66 -0.95
CA LEU A 221 5.05 6.45 -0.19
C LEU A 221 5.42 5.66 1.07
N CYS A 222 6.70 5.34 1.26
CA CYS A 222 7.23 4.71 2.48
C CYS A 222 8.45 5.50 2.94
N ARG A 223 8.19 6.58 3.70
CA ARG A 223 9.17 7.64 3.93
C ARG A 223 9.44 7.88 5.40
N ASN A 224 10.72 7.93 5.77
CA ASN A 224 11.22 8.12 7.13
C ASN A 224 10.75 6.99 8.04
N VAL A 225 10.69 5.77 7.51
CA VAL A 225 10.21 4.56 8.18
C VAL A 225 11.28 3.48 8.17
N LEU A 226 11.75 3.10 6.97
CA LEU A 226 12.71 2.01 6.77
C LEU A 226 14.02 2.29 7.50
N MET A 227 14.41 3.55 7.67
CA MET A 227 15.61 3.93 8.43
C MET A 227 15.62 3.44 9.90
N TYR A 228 14.46 3.09 10.46
CA TYR A 228 14.33 2.56 11.81
C TYR A 228 14.29 1.03 11.87
N PHE A 229 14.29 0.35 10.73
CA PHE A 229 14.16 -1.11 10.67
C PHE A 229 15.53 -1.80 10.69
N THR A 230 15.55 -3.04 11.18
CA THR A 230 16.70 -3.92 10.98
C THR A 230 16.91 -4.18 9.48
N ARG A 231 18.13 -4.54 9.06
CA ARG A 231 18.41 -4.84 7.65
C ARG A 231 17.53 -5.96 7.08
N GLU A 232 17.20 -6.95 7.90
CA GLU A 232 16.30 -8.04 7.53
C GLU A 232 14.87 -7.52 7.32
N ALA A 233 14.33 -6.76 8.29
CA ALA A 233 13.00 -6.18 8.19
C ALA A 233 12.88 -5.18 7.02
N GLN A 234 13.93 -4.40 6.73
CA GLN A 234 13.99 -3.53 5.55
C GLN A 234 13.81 -4.34 4.27
N ARG A 235 14.61 -5.40 4.07
CA ARG A 235 14.56 -6.24 2.86
C ARG A 235 13.20 -6.90 2.69
N ALA A 236 12.66 -7.50 3.76
CA ALA A 236 11.37 -8.15 3.75
C ALA A 236 10.23 -7.17 3.43
N THR A 237 10.25 -5.98 4.07
CA THR A 237 9.27 -4.91 3.83
C THR A 237 9.31 -4.43 2.39
N VAL A 238 10.51 -4.16 1.85
CA VAL A 238 10.66 -3.67 0.48
C VAL A 238 10.19 -4.69 -0.54
N ALA A 239 10.46 -5.98 -0.33
CA ALA A 239 9.95 -7.05 -1.18
C ALA A 239 8.41 -7.11 -1.18
N ARG A 240 7.77 -6.90 -0.02
CA ARG A 240 6.29 -6.81 0.06
C ARG A 240 5.74 -5.56 -0.62
N LEU A 241 6.35 -4.40 -0.41
CA LEU A 241 5.93 -3.16 -1.08
C LEU A 241 6.08 -3.27 -2.60
N GLN A 242 7.12 -3.94 -3.09
CA GLN A 242 7.29 -4.23 -4.52
C GLN A 242 6.17 -5.11 -5.07
N ARG A 243 5.82 -6.18 -4.35
CA ARG A 243 4.68 -7.04 -4.71
C ARG A 243 3.33 -6.32 -4.66
N ALA A 244 3.22 -5.27 -3.83
CA ALA A 244 2.01 -4.47 -3.71
C ALA A 244 1.81 -3.51 -4.89
N LEU A 245 2.85 -3.22 -5.68
CA LEU A 245 2.79 -2.32 -6.82
C LEU A 245 2.31 -3.02 -8.08
N VAL A 246 1.49 -2.33 -8.86
CA VAL A 246 1.20 -2.71 -10.25
C VAL A 246 2.44 -2.52 -11.14
N SER A 247 2.43 -3.13 -12.33
CA SER A 247 3.41 -2.79 -13.37
C SER A 247 3.34 -1.30 -13.72
N GLY A 248 4.49 -0.65 -13.85
CA GLY A 248 4.61 0.80 -14.01
C GLY A 248 4.31 1.63 -12.75
N GLY A 249 4.02 1.00 -11.60
CA GLY A 249 3.79 1.66 -10.33
C GLY A 249 5.05 2.27 -9.73
N TRP A 250 4.86 3.19 -8.77
CA TRP A 250 5.92 3.99 -8.17
C TRP A 250 6.06 3.76 -6.67
N LEU A 251 7.30 3.69 -6.19
CA LEU A 251 7.66 3.71 -4.77
C LEU A 251 8.51 4.95 -4.50
N ALA A 252 8.05 5.82 -3.60
CA ALA A 252 8.84 6.92 -3.08
C ALA A 252 9.33 6.62 -1.66
N VAL A 253 10.61 6.89 -1.43
CA VAL A 253 11.27 6.79 -0.13
C VAL A 253 12.03 8.08 0.15
N SER A 254 12.47 8.27 1.39
CA SER A 254 13.24 9.48 1.72
C SER A 254 14.65 9.39 1.13
N PRO A 255 15.32 10.52 0.87
CA PRO A 255 16.70 10.52 0.41
C PRO A 255 17.67 9.71 1.31
N ALA A 256 17.44 9.72 2.63
CA ALA A 256 18.23 8.95 3.60
C ALA A 256 18.02 7.43 3.54
N GLU A 257 16.95 6.98 2.87
CA GLU A 257 16.57 5.57 2.76
C GLU A 257 16.90 4.99 1.38
N ALA A 258 17.20 5.86 0.40
CA ALA A 258 17.55 5.47 -0.95
C ALA A 258 18.76 4.51 -0.95
N SER A 259 18.59 3.35 -1.59
CA SER A 259 19.61 2.30 -1.63
C SER A 259 19.49 1.43 -2.88
N ALA A 260 20.53 1.45 -3.71
CA ALA A 260 20.58 0.64 -4.92
C ALA A 260 20.48 -0.88 -4.64
N GLU A 261 20.99 -1.35 -3.49
CA GLU A 261 20.89 -2.76 -3.11
C GLU A 261 19.48 -3.12 -2.65
N LEU A 262 18.89 -2.30 -1.77
CA LEU A 262 17.62 -2.60 -1.15
C LEU A 262 16.47 -2.63 -2.17
N PHE A 263 16.52 -1.76 -3.18
CA PHE A 263 15.45 -1.60 -4.17
C PHE A 263 15.74 -2.30 -5.51
N ARG A 264 16.64 -3.30 -5.56
CA ARG A 264 17.19 -3.89 -6.81
C ARG A 264 16.28 -4.85 -7.62
N PRO A 265 14.96 -4.66 -7.64
CA PRO A 265 14.29 -4.85 -8.94
C PRO A 265 13.60 -3.60 -9.48
N LEU A 266 13.57 -2.49 -8.74
CA LEU A 266 12.95 -1.25 -9.18
C LEU A 266 13.96 -0.36 -9.90
N ALA A 267 13.51 0.29 -10.96
CA ALA A 267 14.30 1.27 -11.69
C ALA A 267 14.29 2.61 -10.93
N PRO A 268 15.46 3.13 -10.49
CA PRO A 268 15.53 4.44 -9.88
C PRO A 268 15.32 5.54 -10.94
N VAL A 269 14.46 6.49 -10.64
CA VAL A 269 14.22 7.69 -11.46
C VAL A 269 14.55 8.91 -10.60
N SER A 270 15.47 9.73 -11.11
CA SER A 270 15.96 10.91 -10.41
C SER A 270 15.19 12.15 -10.82
N PHE A 271 14.76 12.90 -9.82
CA PHE A 271 14.16 14.22 -9.94
C PHE A 271 15.07 15.24 -9.22
N PRO A 272 14.95 16.55 -9.51
CA PRO A 272 15.64 17.57 -8.74
C PRO A 272 15.31 17.47 -7.25
N GLY A 273 16.25 16.95 -6.44
CA GLY A 273 16.09 16.82 -4.98
C GLY A 273 15.30 15.59 -4.49
N ALA A 274 14.91 14.66 -5.37
CA ALA A 274 14.19 13.44 -4.99
C ALA A 274 14.57 12.24 -5.87
N ILE A 275 14.49 11.03 -5.32
CA ILE A 275 14.64 9.78 -6.07
C ILE A 275 13.41 8.92 -5.78
N LEU A 276 12.73 8.50 -6.84
CA LEU A 276 11.64 7.55 -6.76
C LEU A 276 12.02 6.28 -7.54
N TYR A 277 11.31 5.20 -7.30
CA TYR A 277 11.59 3.90 -7.87
C TYR A 277 10.36 3.42 -8.65
N ARG A 278 10.53 2.94 -9.88
CA ARG A 278 9.43 2.45 -10.72
C ARG A 278 9.56 0.95 -10.97
N THR A 279 8.45 0.23 -10.98
CA THR A 279 8.41 -1.18 -11.39
C THR A 279 8.51 -1.26 -12.91
N ASP A 280 9.67 -1.64 -13.45
CA ASP A 280 9.89 -1.70 -14.90
C ASP A 280 9.90 -3.14 -15.40
N HIS A 281 9.03 -3.41 -16.36
CA HIS A 281 9.46 -4.04 -17.60
C HIS A 281 8.86 -3.23 -18.77
N ALA A 282 9.68 -2.34 -19.35
CA ALA A 282 9.42 -1.53 -20.55
C ALA A 282 8.31 -0.44 -20.45
N TYR A 283 8.71 0.80 -20.17
CA TYR A 283 7.96 1.99 -20.60
C TYR A 283 8.80 2.76 -21.62
N VAL A 284 8.42 2.66 -22.89
CA VAL A 284 8.92 3.51 -23.98
C VAL A 284 8.31 4.89 -23.76
N VAL A 285 9.14 5.91 -23.59
CA VAL A 285 8.69 7.31 -23.63
C VAL A 285 8.07 7.55 -25.01
N PRO A 286 6.76 7.81 -25.15
CA PRO A 286 6.24 8.25 -26.43
C PRO A 286 6.93 9.59 -26.76
N PRO A 287 7.42 9.78 -28.00
CA PRO A 287 8.09 11.03 -28.34
C PRO A 287 7.14 12.20 -28.08
N LEU A 288 7.63 13.20 -27.35
CA LEU A 288 6.93 14.46 -27.14
C LEU A 288 6.48 15.02 -28.51
N PRO A 289 5.26 15.55 -28.64
CA PRO A 289 4.87 16.24 -29.86
C PRO A 289 5.84 17.41 -30.08
N SER A 290 6.59 17.35 -31.18
CA SER A 290 7.51 18.40 -31.58
C SER A 290 6.70 19.64 -31.95
N TRP A 291 6.75 20.66 -31.11
CA TRP A 291 6.37 22.00 -31.51
C TRP A 291 7.41 22.49 -32.51
N GLN A 292 7.05 22.48 -33.80
CA GLN A 292 7.85 23.12 -34.84
C GLN A 292 7.80 24.64 -34.61
N ALA A 293 8.86 25.17 -34.01
CA ALA A 293 9.17 26.59 -34.09
C ALA A 293 9.72 26.85 -35.49
N ASP A 294 8.87 27.41 -36.34
CA ASP A 294 9.21 27.93 -37.64
C ASP A 294 10.07 29.19 -37.47
N THR A 295 11.39 29.08 -37.65
CA THR A 295 12.28 30.21 -37.89
C THR A 295 13.40 29.77 -38.83
N GLY A 296 13.39 30.32 -40.05
CA GLY A 296 14.19 29.86 -41.18
C GLY A 296 15.71 30.14 -41.15
N LEU A 297 16.43 29.17 -41.74
CA LEU A 297 17.49 29.24 -42.78
C LEU A 297 18.76 30.12 -42.57
N PRO A 298 19.91 29.90 -43.29
CA PRO A 298 20.23 28.87 -44.29
C PRO A 298 21.66 28.23 -44.25
N ASP A 299 21.79 27.14 -45.03
CA ASP A 299 22.87 26.69 -45.94
C ASP A 299 24.38 26.70 -45.55
N SER A 300 24.99 25.51 -45.43
CA SER A 300 25.92 24.89 -46.43
C SER A 300 26.67 23.66 -45.84
N PRO A 301 27.16 22.69 -46.66
CA PRO A 301 27.43 21.31 -46.23
C PRO A 301 28.90 20.84 -46.18
N ALA A 302 29.06 19.62 -45.63
CA ALA A 302 30.12 18.60 -45.86
C ALA A 302 31.43 18.67 -45.03
N PRO A 303 32.21 17.56 -44.89
CA PRO A 303 32.04 16.22 -45.48
C PRO A 303 32.12 15.02 -44.50
N LEU A 304 31.68 13.88 -45.04
CA LEU A 304 31.79 12.52 -44.51
C LEU A 304 33.22 11.97 -44.65
N LEU A 305 33.67 11.16 -43.69
CA LEU A 305 34.83 10.28 -43.85
C LEU A 305 34.47 8.82 -43.59
N SER A 306 35.05 8.00 -44.44
CA SER A 306 34.69 6.65 -44.84
C SER A 306 35.39 5.54 -44.05
N VAL A 307 34.67 4.42 -44.00
CA VAL A 307 34.94 3.02 -43.65
C VAL A 307 36.34 2.46 -44.04
N PRO A 308 36.76 1.31 -43.48
CA PRO A 308 36.75 0.11 -44.33
C PRO A 308 36.19 -1.16 -43.68
N ILE A 309 35.54 -1.94 -44.54
CA ILE A 309 34.96 -3.28 -44.37
C ILE A 309 36.08 -4.31 -44.55
N SER A 310 35.97 -5.46 -43.88
CA SER A 310 36.50 -6.71 -44.44
C SER A 310 35.42 -7.78 -44.44
N SER A 311 35.36 -8.45 -45.59
CA SER A 311 34.40 -9.42 -46.07
C SER A 311 34.73 -10.82 -45.61
N ASP A 312 33.71 -11.65 -45.41
CA ASP A 312 33.68 -12.96 -46.06
C ASP A 312 32.23 -13.43 -46.28
N LEU A 313 31.99 -13.89 -47.51
CA LEU A 313 30.74 -14.35 -48.10
C LEU A 313 30.63 -15.87 -47.96
N VAL A 314 29.44 -16.44 -47.75
CA VAL A 314 28.88 -17.60 -48.51
C VAL A 314 27.35 -17.66 -48.28
N THR A 315 26.60 -17.89 -49.38
CA THR A 315 25.13 -17.91 -49.57
C THR A 315 24.51 -19.34 -49.70
N PRO A 316 23.15 -19.50 -49.78
CA PRO A 316 22.33 -20.63 -49.29
C PRO A 316 21.81 -21.60 -50.40
N PRO A 317 20.79 -22.50 -50.22
CA PRO A 317 19.35 -22.15 -50.12
C PRO A 317 18.41 -23.08 -49.27
N SER A 318 17.16 -22.63 -49.09
CA SER A 318 15.96 -23.22 -48.41
C SER A 318 15.33 -24.46 -49.14
N PRO A 319 14.28 -25.15 -48.61
CA PRO A 319 12.88 -24.66 -48.64
C PRO A 319 11.86 -25.13 -47.55
N VAL A 320 10.87 -24.25 -47.30
CA VAL A 320 9.40 -24.41 -47.15
C VAL A 320 8.76 -25.73 -46.64
N THR A 321 7.87 -25.64 -45.62
CA THR A 321 6.47 -26.17 -45.50
C THR A 321 6.05 -26.08 -44.02
N SER A 322 5.07 -25.27 -43.59
CA SER A 322 3.59 -25.36 -43.68
C SER A 322 2.96 -26.48 -42.84
N SER A 323 2.26 -26.09 -41.76
CA SER A 323 1.06 -26.70 -41.13
C SER A 323 1.05 -26.26 -39.65
N LEU A 324 0.25 -25.28 -39.20
CA LEU A 324 -1.19 -25.43 -38.87
C LEU A 324 -1.59 -26.87 -38.56
N GLU A 325 -1.78 -27.14 -37.27
CA GLU A 325 -2.41 -28.28 -36.59
C GLU A 325 -1.48 -28.93 -35.56
N GLU A 326 -2.10 -29.32 -34.43
CA GLU A 326 -1.51 -29.95 -33.23
C GLU A 326 -0.83 -29.03 -32.23
N GLN A 327 -1.63 -28.25 -31.47
CA GLN A 327 -1.60 -28.25 -29.99
C GLN A 327 -3.00 -27.93 -29.43
N ALA A 328 -3.98 -28.75 -29.79
CA ALA A 328 -5.18 -28.93 -29.00
C ALA A 328 -5.00 -30.22 -28.19
N GLU A 329 -4.36 -30.13 -27.03
CA GLU A 329 -4.25 -31.30 -26.14
C GLU A 329 -4.26 -30.91 -24.65
N ALA A 330 -5.29 -31.42 -23.99
CA ALA A 330 -5.42 -31.74 -22.57
C ALA A 330 -5.45 -30.60 -21.53
N LEU A 331 -6.68 -30.17 -21.17
CA LEU A 331 -7.02 -29.87 -19.77
C LEU A 331 -6.89 -31.17 -18.95
N PRO A 332 -6.06 -31.17 -17.91
CA PRO A 332 -6.62 -31.05 -16.56
C PRO A 332 -5.76 -30.20 -15.60
N HIS A 333 -6.38 -29.46 -14.69
CA HIS A 333 -6.07 -29.40 -13.25
C HIS A 333 -6.98 -28.35 -12.58
N THR A 334 -8.02 -28.84 -11.90
CA THR A 334 -9.03 -28.09 -11.13
C THR A 334 -8.50 -27.37 -9.89
N GLY A 335 -7.18 -27.24 -9.72
CA GLY A 335 -6.54 -26.63 -8.54
C GLY A 335 -5.61 -25.44 -8.83
N THR A 336 -5.43 -25.04 -10.10
CA THR A 336 -4.43 -24.01 -10.48
C THR A 336 -5.02 -22.66 -10.84
N ASP A 337 -6.33 -22.54 -11.02
CA ASP A 337 -6.95 -21.32 -11.54
C ASP A 337 -7.01 -20.21 -10.47
N LEU A 338 -7.36 -20.53 -9.22
CA LEU A 338 -7.47 -19.53 -8.14
C LEU A 338 -6.12 -18.89 -7.76
N PRO A 339 -5.03 -19.63 -7.51
CA PRO A 339 -3.71 -19.03 -7.24
C PRO A 339 -3.20 -18.18 -8.41
N ARG A 340 -3.49 -18.61 -9.65
CA ARG A 340 -3.10 -17.86 -10.85
C ARG A 340 -3.93 -16.59 -11.02
N ALA A 341 -5.25 -16.64 -10.78
CA ALA A 341 -6.12 -15.47 -10.81
C ALA A 341 -5.68 -14.44 -9.76
N ARG A 342 -5.28 -14.92 -8.57
CA ARG A 342 -4.72 -14.08 -7.52
C ARG A 342 -3.42 -13.40 -7.93
N ALA A 343 -2.48 -14.14 -8.49
CA ALA A 343 -1.22 -13.58 -8.99
C ALA A 343 -1.45 -12.52 -10.09
N LEU A 344 -2.45 -12.71 -10.95
CA LEU A 344 -2.86 -11.71 -11.94
C LEU A 344 -3.49 -10.47 -11.29
N ALA A 345 -4.33 -10.66 -10.28
CA ALA A 345 -4.93 -9.56 -9.52
C ALA A 345 -3.88 -8.72 -8.79
N ASP A 346 -2.91 -9.37 -8.13
CA ASP A 346 -1.79 -8.71 -7.45
C ASP A 346 -0.96 -7.83 -8.41
N GLN A 347 -0.80 -8.29 -9.66
CA GLN A 347 -0.12 -7.55 -10.75
C GLN A 347 -0.97 -6.41 -11.34
N GLY A 348 -2.23 -6.27 -10.94
CA GLY A 348 -3.18 -5.31 -11.48
C GLY A 348 -3.81 -5.72 -12.83
N LYS A 349 -3.59 -6.95 -13.30
CA LYS A 349 -4.19 -7.53 -14.51
C LYS A 349 -5.62 -8.02 -14.23
N LEU A 350 -6.48 -7.08 -13.84
CA LEU A 350 -7.79 -7.37 -13.28
C LEU A 350 -8.76 -8.02 -14.27
N GLU A 351 -8.64 -7.74 -15.58
CA GLU A 351 -9.48 -8.40 -16.60
C GLU A 351 -9.13 -9.88 -16.72
N GLU A 352 -7.86 -10.21 -16.95
CA GLU A 352 -7.39 -11.60 -17.02
C GLU A 352 -7.70 -12.37 -15.73
N ALA A 353 -7.56 -11.72 -14.57
CA ALA A 353 -7.92 -12.31 -13.28
C ALA A 353 -9.43 -12.60 -13.18
N ARG A 354 -10.27 -11.67 -13.64
CA ARG A 354 -11.74 -11.82 -13.65
C ARG A 354 -12.15 -12.97 -14.56
N GLU A 355 -11.68 -13.00 -15.80
CA GLU A 355 -11.97 -14.06 -16.77
C GLU A 355 -11.60 -15.43 -16.21
N LEU A 356 -10.45 -15.53 -15.54
CA LEU A 356 -10.01 -16.77 -14.91
C LEU A 356 -10.89 -17.18 -13.73
N CYS A 357 -11.32 -16.23 -12.89
CA CYS A 357 -12.30 -16.49 -11.83
C CYS A 357 -13.65 -16.96 -12.40
N GLU A 358 -14.15 -16.31 -13.45
CA GLU A 358 -15.42 -16.68 -14.09
C GLU A 358 -15.33 -18.07 -14.74
N ALA A 359 -14.21 -18.39 -15.39
CA ALA A 359 -13.95 -19.72 -15.95
C ALA A 359 -13.86 -20.79 -14.85
N ALA A 360 -13.25 -20.48 -13.70
CA ALA A 360 -13.23 -21.36 -12.54
C ALA A 360 -14.65 -21.60 -11.99
N LEU A 361 -15.45 -20.54 -11.83
CA LEU A 361 -16.84 -20.63 -11.34
C LEU A 361 -17.79 -21.31 -12.33
N ALA A 362 -17.49 -21.29 -13.63
CA ALA A 362 -18.24 -22.06 -14.62
C ALA A 362 -18.07 -23.57 -14.42
N ARG A 363 -16.92 -24.01 -13.88
CA ARG A 363 -16.63 -25.42 -13.58
C ARG A 363 -17.10 -25.81 -12.18
N ASP A 364 -16.87 -24.95 -11.19
CA ASP A 364 -17.34 -25.11 -9.82
C ASP A 364 -18.05 -23.85 -9.32
N ARG A 365 -19.38 -23.89 -9.34
CA ARG A 365 -20.22 -22.75 -8.93
C ARG A 365 -20.25 -22.53 -7.42
N LEU A 366 -19.79 -23.52 -6.64
CA LEU A 366 -19.95 -23.59 -5.19
C LEU A 366 -18.66 -23.24 -4.43
N ASP A 367 -17.61 -22.77 -5.11
CA ASP A 367 -16.37 -22.35 -4.46
C ASP A 367 -16.49 -20.93 -3.85
N PRO A 368 -16.55 -20.79 -2.51
CA PRO A 368 -16.67 -19.49 -1.85
C PRO A 368 -15.40 -18.63 -2.01
N GLU A 369 -14.21 -19.21 -2.14
CA GLU A 369 -12.96 -18.45 -2.23
C GLU A 369 -12.81 -17.78 -3.60
N THR A 370 -13.22 -18.46 -4.67
CA THR A 370 -13.26 -17.83 -6.00
C THR A 370 -14.30 -16.72 -6.08
N HIS A 371 -15.47 -16.86 -5.45
CA HIS A 371 -16.44 -15.74 -5.34
C HIS A 371 -15.87 -14.56 -4.53
N LEU A 372 -15.12 -14.83 -3.47
CA LEU A 372 -14.46 -13.81 -2.66
C LEU A 372 -13.39 -13.05 -3.46
N LEU A 373 -12.55 -13.75 -4.21
CA LEU A 373 -11.54 -13.12 -5.08
C LEU A 373 -12.22 -12.32 -6.20
N LEU A 374 -13.24 -12.89 -6.85
CA LEU A 374 -14.01 -12.19 -7.89
C LEU A 374 -14.62 -10.89 -7.35
N ALA A 375 -15.18 -10.93 -6.15
CA ALA A 375 -15.69 -9.73 -5.48
C ALA A 375 -14.62 -8.66 -5.28
N ALA A 376 -13.44 -9.04 -4.81
CA ALA A 376 -12.33 -8.11 -4.62
C ALA A 376 -11.89 -7.50 -5.97
N ILE A 377 -11.76 -8.32 -7.02
CA ILE A 377 -11.42 -7.87 -8.38
C ILE A 377 -12.46 -6.89 -8.92
N CYS A 378 -13.75 -7.22 -8.84
CA CYS A 378 -14.83 -6.31 -9.26
C CYS A 378 -14.83 -5.01 -8.47
N GLN A 379 -14.55 -5.05 -7.15
CA GLN A 379 -14.41 -3.84 -6.34
C GLN A 379 -13.24 -2.98 -6.83
N GLU A 380 -12.08 -3.56 -7.11
CA GLU A 380 -10.91 -2.82 -7.59
C GLU A 380 -11.14 -2.20 -8.98
N ARG A 381 -12.00 -2.81 -9.80
CA ARG A 381 -12.44 -2.27 -11.10
C ARG A 381 -13.54 -1.21 -11.00
N GLY A 382 -14.06 -0.92 -9.80
CA GLY A 382 -15.19 -0.01 -9.62
C GLY A 382 -16.55 -0.60 -10.00
N GLU A 383 -16.64 -1.90 -10.29
CA GLU A 383 -17.87 -2.63 -10.63
C GLU A 383 -18.63 -3.00 -9.35
N ILE A 384 -19.06 -1.98 -8.58
CA ILE A 384 -19.67 -2.14 -7.25
C ILE A 384 -20.86 -3.11 -7.23
N PRO A 385 -21.81 -3.07 -8.19
CA PRO A 385 -22.93 -4.01 -8.20
C PRO A 385 -22.49 -5.47 -8.35
N ALA A 386 -21.51 -5.74 -9.21
CA ALA A 386 -20.97 -7.08 -9.43
C ALA A 386 -20.22 -7.57 -8.17
N ALA A 387 -19.41 -6.70 -7.56
CA ALA A 387 -18.72 -7.00 -6.31
C ALA A 387 -19.69 -7.39 -5.18
N LEU A 388 -20.79 -6.64 -5.02
CA LEU A 388 -21.81 -6.94 -4.01
C LEU A 388 -22.54 -8.26 -4.28
N GLU A 389 -22.80 -8.62 -5.53
CA GLU A 389 -23.42 -9.91 -5.86
C GLU A 389 -22.46 -11.08 -5.57
N ALA A 390 -21.20 -10.97 -6.00
CA ALA A 390 -20.17 -11.97 -5.70
C ALA A 390 -19.97 -12.16 -4.18
N LEU A 391 -19.96 -11.08 -3.38
CA LEU A 391 -19.90 -11.16 -1.92
C LEU A 391 -21.10 -11.88 -1.30
N ARG A 392 -22.31 -11.62 -1.82
CA ARG A 392 -23.51 -12.32 -1.35
C ARG A 392 -23.43 -13.81 -1.64
N ARG A 393 -22.86 -14.20 -2.78
CA ARG A 393 -22.63 -15.61 -3.12
C ARG A 393 -21.58 -16.24 -2.21
N ALA A 394 -20.45 -15.57 -1.99
CA ALA A 394 -19.43 -16.03 -1.06
C ALA A 394 -19.99 -16.25 0.35
N ILE A 395 -20.77 -15.30 0.89
CA ILE A 395 -21.39 -15.40 2.22
C ILE A 395 -22.51 -16.46 2.25
N TYR A 396 -23.25 -16.64 1.16
CA TYR A 396 -24.27 -17.69 1.09
C TYR A 396 -23.64 -19.10 1.17
N LEU A 397 -22.50 -19.29 0.51
CA LEU A 397 -21.77 -20.56 0.48
C LEU A 397 -20.96 -20.79 1.77
N ALA A 398 -20.36 -19.74 2.33
CA ALA A 398 -19.60 -19.77 3.58
C ALA A 398 -20.07 -18.64 4.53
N PRO A 399 -21.16 -18.87 5.30
CA PRO A 399 -21.75 -17.87 6.19
C PRO A 399 -20.82 -17.39 7.31
N ASP A 400 -19.83 -18.20 7.67
CA ASP A 400 -18.80 -17.98 8.67
C ASP A 400 -17.51 -17.37 8.08
N SER A 401 -17.47 -17.06 6.79
CA SER A 401 -16.32 -16.42 6.15
C SER A 401 -16.14 -14.98 6.64
N ALA A 402 -15.28 -14.80 7.66
CA ALA A 402 -14.90 -13.50 8.17
C ALA A 402 -14.31 -12.56 7.09
N PRO A 403 -13.44 -13.01 6.16
CA PRO A 403 -12.97 -12.17 5.05
C PRO A 403 -14.10 -11.65 4.15
N ALA A 404 -15.12 -12.47 3.84
CA ALA A 404 -16.25 -12.06 3.02
C ALA A 404 -17.11 -11.00 3.72
N HIS A 405 -17.41 -11.18 5.01
CA HIS A 405 -18.11 -10.17 5.81
C HIS A 405 -17.32 -8.87 5.96
N PHE A 406 -15.98 -8.95 6.01
CA PHE A 406 -15.12 -7.77 6.06
C PHE A 406 -15.13 -6.98 4.76
N LEU A 407 -14.96 -7.64 3.62
CA LEU A 407 -15.01 -7.00 2.30
C LEU A 407 -16.40 -6.37 2.06
N LEU A 408 -17.48 -7.07 2.40
CA LEU A 408 -18.83 -6.51 2.34
C LEU A 408 -18.99 -5.28 3.24
N GLY A 409 -18.51 -5.37 4.48
CA GLY A 409 -18.60 -4.28 5.45
C GLY A 409 -17.87 -3.03 4.99
N SER A 410 -16.60 -3.19 4.62
CA SER A 410 -15.74 -2.08 4.15
C SER A 410 -16.28 -1.45 2.86
N LEU A 411 -16.75 -2.25 1.90
CA LEU A 411 -17.35 -1.76 0.66
C LEU A 411 -18.63 -0.95 0.93
N LEU A 412 -19.52 -1.44 1.79
CA LEU A 412 -20.76 -0.74 2.15
C LEU A 412 -20.50 0.59 2.88
N LEU A 413 -19.48 0.64 3.75
CA LEU A 413 -19.08 1.89 4.40
C LEU A 413 -18.61 2.94 3.38
N ARG A 414 -17.80 2.53 2.39
CA ARG A 414 -17.34 3.43 1.30
C ARG A 414 -18.51 3.97 0.47
N GLN A 415 -19.56 3.16 0.29
CA GLN A 415 -20.80 3.56 -0.39
C GLN A 415 -21.75 4.40 0.49
N GLY A 416 -21.33 4.83 1.69
CA GLY A 416 -22.15 5.61 2.61
C GLY A 416 -23.25 4.80 3.32
N GLN A 417 -23.31 3.47 3.14
CA GLN A 417 -24.29 2.60 3.78
C GLN A 417 -23.86 2.22 5.21
N GLN A 418 -23.71 3.23 6.06
CA GLN A 418 -23.15 3.14 7.41
C GLN A 418 -23.75 2.00 8.24
N ARG A 419 -25.09 1.93 8.35
CA ARG A 419 -25.75 0.91 9.19
C ARG A 419 -25.45 -0.52 8.73
N ARG A 420 -25.48 -0.78 7.42
CA ARG A 420 -25.27 -2.13 6.88
C ARG A 420 -23.80 -2.52 6.92
N GLY A 421 -22.90 -1.59 6.56
CA GLY A 421 -21.46 -1.81 6.62
C GLY A 421 -20.98 -2.12 8.04
N ARG A 422 -21.42 -1.34 9.03
CA ARG A 422 -21.10 -1.59 10.45
C ARG A 422 -21.58 -2.95 10.93
N ARG A 423 -22.82 -3.33 10.62
CA ARG A 423 -23.35 -4.66 10.99
C ARG A 423 -22.49 -5.79 10.45
N SER A 424 -22.05 -5.69 9.19
CA SER A 424 -21.18 -6.70 8.58
C SER A 424 -19.83 -6.80 9.31
N LEU A 425 -19.23 -5.66 9.70
CA LEU A 425 -17.98 -5.65 10.46
C LEU A 425 -18.16 -6.14 11.92
N GLU A 426 -19.30 -5.88 12.54
CA GLU A 426 -19.65 -6.45 13.84
C GLU A 426 -19.75 -7.98 13.76
N THR A 427 -20.28 -8.52 12.66
CA THR A 427 -20.24 -9.97 12.39
C THR A 427 -18.81 -10.49 12.29
N VAL A 428 -17.89 -9.78 11.64
CA VAL A 428 -16.46 -10.16 11.61
C VAL A 428 -15.89 -10.25 13.02
N VAL A 429 -16.14 -9.23 13.84
CA VAL A 429 -15.70 -9.22 15.25
C VAL A 429 -16.27 -10.41 16.01
N HIS A 430 -17.54 -10.74 15.79
CA HIS A 430 -18.20 -11.88 16.44
C HIS A 430 -17.65 -13.22 15.97
N LEU A 431 -17.49 -13.45 14.66
CA LEU A 431 -16.96 -14.69 14.09
C LEU A 431 -15.54 -14.97 14.57
N LEU A 432 -14.73 -13.93 14.72
CA LEU A 432 -13.35 -14.05 15.19
C LEU A 432 -13.23 -14.03 16.72
N SER A 433 -14.35 -13.91 17.45
CA SER A 433 -14.36 -13.95 18.92
C SER A 433 -14.20 -15.39 19.41
N GLY A 434 -12.95 -15.85 19.52
CA GLY A 434 -12.60 -17.20 20.00
C GLY A 434 -11.73 -17.98 19.04
N VAL A 435 -11.49 -17.46 17.83
CA VAL A 435 -10.52 -18.00 16.88
C VAL A 435 -9.10 -17.68 17.39
N PRO A 436 -8.17 -18.65 17.43
CA PRO A 436 -6.75 -18.41 17.68
C PRO A 436 -6.21 -17.25 16.84
N ARG A 437 -5.38 -16.40 17.45
CA ARG A 437 -4.97 -15.12 16.86
C ARG A 437 -4.12 -15.26 15.61
N ASP A 438 -3.30 -16.30 15.60
CA ASP A 438 -2.36 -16.72 14.57
C ASP A 438 -3.00 -17.57 13.47
N GLU A 439 -4.28 -17.95 13.64
CA GLU A 439 -5.00 -18.74 12.65
C GLU A 439 -5.13 -17.97 11.34
N VAL A 440 -4.61 -18.55 10.26
CA VAL A 440 -4.73 -18.03 8.90
C VAL A 440 -6.14 -18.28 8.39
N LEU A 441 -6.81 -17.22 7.95
CA LEU A 441 -8.20 -17.29 7.51
C LEU A 441 -8.30 -17.83 6.06
N PRO A 442 -9.19 -18.80 5.79
CA PRO A 442 -9.48 -19.26 4.43
C PRO A 442 -9.92 -18.11 3.51
N GLY A 443 -9.39 -18.07 2.28
CA GLY A 443 -9.59 -16.96 1.34
C GLY A 443 -9.03 -15.60 1.79
N GLY A 444 -8.30 -15.55 2.91
CA GLY A 444 -7.74 -14.32 3.49
C GLY A 444 -6.35 -13.93 2.98
N ASP A 445 -5.71 -14.74 2.12
CA ASP A 445 -4.35 -14.50 1.58
C ASP A 445 -3.26 -14.45 2.65
N GLY A 446 -3.26 -15.42 3.57
CA GLY A 446 -2.30 -15.44 4.68
C GLY A 446 -2.68 -14.48 5.81
N LEU A 447 -3.83 -13.79 5.70
CA LEU A 447 -4.32 -12.91 6.75
C LEU A 447 -4.73 -13.72 7.99
N THR A 448 -4.16 -13.35 9.14
CA THR A 448 -4.51 -13.96 10.42
C THR A 448 -5.81 -13.42 10.98
N ALA A 449 -6.47 -14.20 11.83
CA ALA A 449 -7.67 -13.79 12.55
C ALA A 449 -7.48 -12.48 13.31
N SER A 450 -6.35 -12.33 14.01
CA SER A 450 -6.05 -11.11 14.76
C SER A 450 -5.93 -9.88 13.86
N ARG A 451 -5.27 -10.04 12.70
CA ARG A 451 -5.06 -8.95 11.75
C ARG A 451 -6.36 -8.47 11.12
N LEU A 452 -7.23 -9.40 10.71
CA LEU A 452 -8.55 -9.06 10.19
C LEU A 452 -9.42 -8.39 11.26
N LEU A 453 -9.41 -8.93 12.48
CA LEU A 453 -10.13 -8.38 13.63
C LEU A 453 -9.70 -6.95 13.94
N GLU A 454 -8.40 -6.69 13.94
CA GLU A 454 -7.85 -5.35 14.16
C GLU A 454 -8.33 -4.37 13.08
N THR A 455 -8.23 -4.79 11.82
CA THR A 455 -8.65 -3.97 10.69
C THR A 455 -10.16 -3.71 10.74
N ALA A 456 -10.99 -4.71 11.05
CA ALA A 456 -12.43 -4.56 11.20
C ALA A 456 -12.80 -3.55 12.30
N ARG A 457 -12.11 -3.60 13.45
CA ARG A 457 -12.29 -2.63 14.54
C ARG A 457 -11.92 -1.22 14.11
N ALA A 458 -10.82 -1.07 13.37
CA ALA A 458 -10.42 0.23 12.82
C ALA A 458 -11.50 0.83 11.90
N TYR A 459 -12.13 0.01 11.05
CA TYR A 459 -13.25 0.46 10.22
C TYR A 459 -14.51 0.81 11.04
N LEU A 460 -14.78 0.11 12.15
CA LEU A 460 -15.88 0.44 13.06
C LEU A 460 -15.66 1.76 13.83
N GLU A 461 -14.40 2.20 13.97
CA GLU A 461 -14.04 3.48 14.58
C GLU A 461 -14.14 4.66 13.60
N LEU A 462 -14.15 4.41 12.28
CA LEU A 462 -14.37 5.44 11.28
C LEU A 462 -15.75 6.06 11.50
N ARG A 463 -15.77 7.33 11.92
CA ARG A 463 -17.01 8.12 11.99
C ARG A 463 -17.39 8.48 10.55
N GLY A 464 -18.63 8.14 10.17
CA GLY A 464 -19.22 8.52 8.88
C GLY A 464 -19.42 10.02 8.73
#